data_AF-A0A1B1KFU4-F1
#
_entry.id   AF-A0A1B1KFU4-F1
#
_cell.length_a   1.000
_cell.length_b   1.000
_cell.length_c   1.000
_cell.angle_alpha   90.00
_cell.angle_beta   90.00
_cell.angle_gamma   90.00
#
_symmetry.space_group_name_H-M   'P 1'
#
loop_
_entity.id
_entity.type
_entity.pdbx_description
1 polymer ?
#
loop_
_entity_poly.entity_id
_entity_poly.type
_entity_poly.pdbx_seq_one_letter_code
_entity_poly.pdbx_strand_id
1 'polypeptide(L)'
;MTEAEGRRLQQIVRRGKGSAIRVRRAMIIMASASGTPVPAIARLVAADEDTVRDVVHAFNDKGLAALDPLWAGGRPRLITDVDITFVVTTATTRPAKLGQPFTHWSLRKLAAYLADNPVRVVRIGRERLRQILRERGITFQRTRTWKESTDPDKEAKLDRIEQVTTEHPDRCFAFDQFGPLSIRPCHGSVWAPRSKPHRLPATYHRTHGIRYFHGCYSLGDDQLWGVTRRRKGGDHSLAAFKSIRAARPDGEPVYVILDNLLGEQDTQNPFLGGGKQRRTVFHADQRVLGEPDRGPVRTVAHLRDGRFEPPQPHRSGPAPAGLPALAQRQRPPP
;
A
#
# COMPACT_ATOMS: atom_id res chain seq x y z
N MET A 1 54.96 20.67 28.11
CA MET A 1 54.55 19.31 27.69
C MET A 1 55.08 18.32 28.70
N THR A 2 54.21 17.46 29.24
CA THR A 2 54.62 16.39 30.17
C THR A 2 55.14 15.16 29.43
N GLU A 3 55.93 14.31 30.09
CA GLU A 3 56.43 13.05 29.50
C GLU A 3 55.31 12.08 29.10
N ALA A 4 54.19 12.08 29.84
CA ALA A 4 53.02 11.28 29.54
C ALA A 4 52.33 11.74 28.25
N GLU A 5 52.18 13.05 28.07
CA GLU A 5 51.62 13.65 26.85
C GLU A 5 52.53 13.41 25.64
N GLY A 6 53.86 13.56 25.81
CA GLY A 6 54.84 13.28 24.76
C GLY A 6 54.76 11.84 24.25
N ARG A 7 54.73 10.84 25.16
CA ARG A 7 54.54 9.42 24.79
C ARG A 7 53.24 9.19 24.03
N ARG A 8 52.16 9.87 24.42
CA ARG A 8 50.85 9.74 23.77
C ARG A 8 50.83 10.34 22.36
N LEU A 9 51.44 11.50 22.17
CA LEU A 9 51.60 12.14 20.86
C LEU A 9 52.43 11.26 19.91
N GLN A 10 53.55 10.73 20.40
CA GLN A 10 54.41 9.83 19.64
C GLN A 10 53.66 8.56 19.20
N GLN A 11 52.82 8.00 20.09
CA GLN A 11 51.98 6.85 19.76
C GLN A 11 50.95 7.17 18.67
N ILE A 12 50.34 8.36 18.69
CA ILE A 12 49.35 8.80 17.69
C ILE A 12 50.00 8.94 16.32
N VAL A 13 51.16 9.61 16.25
CA VAL A 13 51.87 9.82 14.98
C VAL A 13 52.43 8.51 14.43
N ARG A 14 53.02 7.64 15.27
CA ARG A 14 53.60 6.36 14.82
C ARG A 14 52.55 5.38 14.31
N ARG A 15 51.37 5.33 14.95
CA ARG A 15 50.33 4.37 14.58
C ARG A 15 49.57 4.77 13.33
N GLY A 16 49.49 6.07 13.02
CA GLY A 16 48.69 6.60 11.90
C GLY A 16 47.17 6.30 11.97
N LYS A 17 46.71 5.56 12.99
CA LYS A 17 45.31 5.21 13.22
C LYS A 17 44.62 6.34 13.98
N GLY A 18 43.89 7.18 13.26
CA GLY A 18 43.10 8.29 13.81
C GLY A 18 42.56 9.19 12.70
N SER A 19 41.79 10.24 13.04
CA SER A 19 41.42 11.26 12.06
C SER A 19 42.70 11.97 11.57
N ALA A 20 42.79 12.26 10.26
CA ALA A 20 43.95 12.92 9.67
C ALA A 20 44.30 14.24 10.40
N ILE A 21 43.27 14.92 10.90
CA ILE A 21 43.40 16.17 11.67
C ILE A 21 44.07 15.93 13.03
N ARG A 22 43.69 14.86 13.73
CA ARG A 22 44.29 14.50 15.02
C ARG A 22 45.78 14.19 14.87
N VAL A 23 46.15 13.45 13.82
CA VAL A 23 47.54 13.12 13.51
C VAL A 23 48.33 14.37 13.13
N ARG A 24 47.76 15.24 12.28
CA ARG A 24 48.38 16.51 11.88
C ARG A 24 48.63 17.44 13.07
N ARG A 25 47.65 17.61 13.97
CA ARG A 25 47.82 18.40 15.20
C ARG A 25 48.87 17.79 16.14
N ALA A 26 48.93 16.47 16.26
CA ALA A 26 49.95 15.81 17.05
C ALA A 26 51.37 16.02 16.51
N MET A 27 51.55 16.01 15.17
CA MET A 27 52.82 16.35 14.53
C MET A 27 53.24 17.79 14.81
N ILE A 28 52.30 18.76 14.72
CA ILE A 28 52.55 20.16 15.05
C ILE A 28 53.10 20.31 16.47
N ILE A 29 52.43 19.67 17.45
CA ILE A 29 52.81 19.78 18.87
C ILE A 29 54.17 19.11 19.13
N MET A 30 54.44 17.94 18.55
CA MET A 30 55.76 17.29 18.69
C MET A 30 56.88 18.13 18.07
N ALA A 31 56.68 18.70 16.89
CA ALA A 31 57.69 19.52 16.23
C ALA A 31 57.98 20.80 17.04
N SER A 32 56.93 21.42 17.61
CA SER A 32 57.07 22.58 18.49
C SER A 32 57.80 22.23 19.80
N ALA A 33 57.48 21.09 20.41
CA ALA A 33 58.17 20.63 21.62
C ALA A 33 59.66 20.31 21.41
N SER A 34 60.05 19.91 20.19
CA SER A 34 61.45 19.73 19.79
C SER A 34 62.18 21.04 19.45
N GLY A 35 61.55 22.21 19.63
CA GLY A 35 62.16 23.51 19.35
C GLY A 35 62.15 23.91 17.87
N THR A 36 61.38 23.23 17.02
CA THR A 36 61.26 23.62 15.60
C THR A 36 60.51 24.95 15.49
N PRO A 37 61.02 25.94 14.73
CA PRO A 37 60.34 27.23 14.60
C PRO A 37 59.04 27.10 13.79
N VAL A 38 58.02 27.90 14.15
CA VAL A 38 56.66 27.88 13.56
C VAL A 38 56.66 27.88 12.01
N PRO A 39 57.45 28.72 11.31
CA PRO A 39 57.51 28.72 9.85
C PRO A 39 57.94 27.37 9.25
N ALA A 40 58.85 26.65 9.92
CA ALA A 40 59.32 25.35 9.46
C ALA A 40 58.26 24.26 9.70
N ILE A 41 57.54 24.33 10.82
CA ILE A 41 56.41 23.43 11.12
C ILE A 41 55.30 23.63 10.10
N ALA A 42 54.94 24.89 9.80
CA ALA A 42 53.90 25.24 8.83
C ALA A 42 54.18 24.63 7.45
N ARG A 43 55.44 24.71 6.96
CA ARG A 43 55.89 24.05 5.73
C ARG A 43 55.78 22.53 5.81
N LEU A 44 56.21 21.93 6.93
CA LEU A 44 56.18 20.47 7.12
C LEU A 44 54.76 19.91 7.07
N VAL A 45 53.80 20.59 7.68
CA VAL A 45 52.40 20.14 7.75
C VAL A 45 51.51 20.77 6.67
N ALA A 46 52.07 21.51 5.72
CA ALA A 46 51.35 22.26 4.68
C ALA A 46 50.18 23.12 5.24
N ALA A 47 50.41 23.81 6.36
CA ALA A 47 49.44 24.66 7.05
C ALA A 47 49.92 26.12 7.08
N ASP A 48 49.01 27.02 7.44
CA ASP A 48 49.36 28.41 7.74
C ASP A 48 50.05 28.52 9.12
N GLU A 49 50.93 29.51 9.28
CA GLU A 49 51.64 29.75 10.56
C GLU A 49 50.68 30.06 11.72
N ASP A 50 49.57 30.76 11.44
CA ASP A 50 48.55 31.06 12.45
C ASP A 50 47.86 29.79 12.92
N THR A 51 47.60 28.85 12.00
CA THR A 51 47.04 27.54 12.37
C THR A 51 47.98 26.75 13.29
N VAL A 52 49.29 26.81 13.03
CA VAL A 52 50.29 26.17 13.90
C VAL A 52 50.28 26.82 15.28
N ARG A 53 50.26 28.14 15.35
CA ARG A 53 50.23 28.91 16.59
C ARG A 53 48.96 28.61 17.41
N ASP A 54 47.80 28.58 16.76
CA ASP A 54 46.51 28.24 17.37
C ASP A 54 46.51 26.83 17.97
N VAL A 55 47.07 25.85 17.26
CA VAL A 55 47.15 24.47 17.74
C VAL A 55 48.07 24.36 18.95
N VAL A 56 49.20 25.07 18.95
CA VAL A 56 50.14 25.10 20.09
C VAL A 56 49.49 25.79 21.29
N HIS A 57 48.85 26.94 21.12
CA HIS A 57 48.12 27.60 22.20
C HIS A 57 46.99 26.74 22.74
N ALA A 58 46.17 26.15 21.88
CA ALA A 58 45.11 25.25 22.30
C ALA A 58 45.63 24.05 23.10
N PHE A 59 46.80 23.50 22.73
CA PHE A 59 47.45 22.44 23.49
C PHE A 59 47.98 22.92 24.85
N ASN A 60 48.55 24.11 24.93
CA ASN A 60 49.00 24.68 26.19
C ASN A 60 47.82 24.96 27.15
N ASP A 61 46.65 25.34 26.60
CA ASP A 61 45.45 25.62 27.39
C ASP A 61 44.69 24.37 27.84
N LYS A 62 44.61 23.35 26.96
CA LYS A 62 43.67 22.21 27.13
C LYS A 62 44.33 20.83 27.03
N GLY A 63 45.65 20.76 26.86
CA GLY A 63 46.42 19.52 26.71
C GLY A 63 45.96 18.68 25.50
N LEU A 64 45.94 17.36 25.68
CA LEU A 64 45.58 16.41 24.61
C LEU A 64 44.17 16.60 24.03
N ALA A 65 43.25 17.29 24.73
CA ALA A 65 41.92 17.61 24.20
C ALA A 65 41.99 18.54 22.97
N ALA A 66 43.07 19.31 22.82
CA ALA A 66 43.30 20.18 21.66
C ALA A 66 43.44 19.42 20.32
N LEU A 67 43.74 18.13 20.38
CA LEU A 67 43.89 17.29 19.18
C LEU A 67 42.57 17.06 18.44
N ASP A 68 41.43 17.18 19.15
CA ASP A 68 40.10 16.99 18.61
C ASP A 68 39.40 18.35 18.51
N PRO A 69 39.41 19.04 17.35
CA PRO A 69 38.68 20.28 17.22
C PRO A 69 37.19 20.05 17.49
N LEU A 70 36.64 20.84 18.42
CA LEU A 70 35.21 21.07 18.48
C LEU A 70 34.86 21.87 17.24
N TRP A 71 34.33 21.20 16.21
CA TRP A 71 33.76 21.86 15.06
C TRP A 71 32.58 22.71 15.54
N ALA A 72 32.84 23.97 15.82
CA ALA A 72 31.79 24.90 16.14
C ALA A 72 30.92 25.09 14.90
N GLY A 73 29.61 24.86 15.06
CA GLY A 73 28.59 25.64 14.39
C GLY A 73 28.37 25.34 12.91
N GLY A 74 27.69 24.24 12.61
CA GLY A 74 26.76 24.28 11.48
C GLY A 74 25.69 25.35 11.72
N ARG A 75 25.06 25.86 10.65
CA ARG A 75 23.94 26.80 10.76
C ARG A 75 22.92 26.29 11.79
N PRO A 76 22.52 27.11 12.79
CA PRO A 76 21.56 26.69 13.79
C PRO A 76 20.30 26.09 13.16
N ARG A 77 19.74 25.05 13.78
CA ARG A 77 18.50 24.44 13.31
C ARG A 77 17.38 25.47 13.40
N LEU A 78 16.85 25.86 12.24
CA LEU A 78 15.72 26.79 12.14
C LEU A 78 14.38 26.14 12.48
N ILE A 79 14.33 24.80 12.52
CA ILE A 79 13.13 24.02 12.80
C ILE A 79 13.37 23.31 14.12
N THR A 80 12.56 23.63 15.12
CA THR A 80 12.61 23.05 16.46
C THR A 80 11.87 21.71 16.49
N ASP A 81 12.10 20.89 17.52
CA ASP A 81 11.36 19.63 17.70
C ASP A 81 9.86 19.85 17.91
N VAL A 82 9.48 21.02 18.45
CA VAL A 82 8.08 21.43 18.58
C VAL A 82 7.46 21.71 17.21
N ASP A 83 8.21 22.34 16.30
CA ASP A 83 7.77 22.52 14.90
C ASP A 83 7.58 21.18 14.20
N ILE A 84 8.51 20.24 14.40
CA ILE A 84 8.41 18.89 13.82
C ILE A 84 7.15 18.19 14.32
N THR A 85 6.87 18.28 15.62
CA THR A 85 5.67 17.68 16.23
C THR A 85 4.40 18.29 15.64
N PHE A 86 4.36 19.62 15.52
CA PHE A 86 3.24 20.33 14.91
C PHE A 86 3.01 19.94 13.44
N VAL A 87 4.08 19.80 12.66
CA VAL A 87 4.04 19.34 11.26
C VAL A 87 3.42 17.94 11.17
N VAL A 88 3.86 17.02 12.03
CA VAL A 88 3.40 15.63 12.09
C VAL A 88 1.91 15.56 12.45
N THR A 89 1.48 16.27 13.48
CA THR A 89 0.07 16.33 13.89
C THR A 89 -0.81 16.93 12.80
N THR A 90 -0.35 17.99 12.14
CA THR A 90 -1.07 18.61 11.03
C THR A 90 -1.21 17.65 9.85
N ALA A 91 -0.12 16.96 9.46
CA ALA A 91 -0.09 16.04 8.33
C ALA A 91 -1.01 14.82 8.50
N THR A 92 -1.19 14.35 9.74
CA THR A 92 -2.04 13.20 10.08
C THR A 92 -3.50 13.61 10.30
N THR A 93 -3.78 14.88 10.55
CA THR A 93 -5.13 15.40 10.68
C THR A 93 -5.77 15.59 9.30
N ARG A 94 -7.05 15.21 9.16
CA ARG A 94 -7.79 15.45 7.91
C ARG A 94 -7.90 16.96 7.65
N PRO A 95 -7.60 17.45 6.43
CA PRO A 95 -7.68 18.88 6.16
C PRO A 95 -9.07 19.48 6.41
N ALA A 96 -10.14 18.71 6.18
CA ALA A 96 -11.51 19.13 6.50
C ALA A 96 -11.72 19.46 7.98
N LYS A 97 -11.06 18.75 8.91
CA LYS A 97 -11.11 19.07 10.36
C LYS A 97 -10.40 20.39 10.68
N LEU A 98 -9.52 20.85 9.80
CA LEU A 98 -8.76 22.09 9.91
C LEU A 98 -9.35 23.21 9.03
N GLY A 99 -10.60 23.06 8.58
CA GLY A 99 -11.33 24.05 7.78
C GLY A 99 -10.84 24.20 6.34
N GLN A 100 -10.06 23.25 5.82
CA GLN A 100 -9.50 23.33 4.47
C GLN A 100 -10.42 22.70 3.42
N PRO A 101 -10.58 23.31 2.22
CA PRO A 101 -11.54 22.88 1.19
C PRO A 101 -11.09 21.66 0.37
N PHE A 102 -10.19 20.82 0.90
CA PHE A 102 -9.65 19.66 0.20
C PHE A 102 -9.60 18.41 1.07
N THR A 103 -9.57 17.24 0.42
CA THR A 103 -9.71 15.94 1.11
C THR A 103 -8.40 15.33 1.61
N HIS A 104 -7.25 15.77 1.08
CA HIS A 104 -5.93 15.21 1.42
C HIS A 104 -4.82 16.26 1.35
N TRP A 105 -3.77 16.05 2.14
CA TRP A 105 -2.55 16.83 2.09
C TRP A 105 -1.66 16.41 0.91
N SER A 106 -1.26 17.39 0.09
CA SER A 106 -0.04 17.27 -0.71
C SER A 106 1.08 17.99 0.03
N LEU A 107 2.35 17.65 -0.24
CA LEU A 107 3.50 18.38 0.34
C LEU A 107 3.42 19.89 0.10
N ARG A 108 2.84 20.30 -1.05
CA ARG A 108 2.66 21.71 -1.41
C ARG A 108 1.60 22.39 -0.55
N LYS A 109 0.44 21.74 -0.37
CA LYS A 109 -0.67 22.24 0.46
C LYS A 109 -0.29 22.29 1.93
N LEU A 110 0.41 21.26 2.41
CA LEU A 110 0.88 21.19 3.80
C LEU A 110 1.90 22.30 4.10
N ALA A 111 2.87 22.52 3.22
CA ALA A 111 3.83 23.60 3.38
C ALA A 111 3.17 25.00 3.38
N ALA A 112 2.20 25.23 2.49
CA ALA A 112 1.45 26.48 2.45
C ALA A 112 0.63 26.70 3.73
N TYR A 113 -0.11 25.68 4.16
CA TYR A 113 -0.89 25.74 5.40
C TYR A 113 -0.02 26.01 6.63
N LEU A 114 1.16 25.39 6.73
CA LEU A 114 2.10 25.61 7.83
C LEU A 114 2.72 27.01 7.82
N ALA A 115 2.88 27.62 6.65
CA ALA A 115 3.42 28.98 6.52
C ALA A 115 2.41 30.06 6.92
N ASP A 116 1.11 29.80 6.70
CA ASP A 116 0.03 30.77 6.93
C ASP A 116 -0.83 30.44 8.17
N ASN A 117 -0.36 29.53 9.03
CA ASN A 117 -1.13 29.08 10.20
C ASN A 117 -1.12 30.14 11.32
N PRO A 118 -2.28 30.57 11.84
CA PRO A 118 -2.36 31.57 12.91
C PRO A 118 -1.86 31.07 14.27
N VAL A 119 -1.81 29.75 14.49
CA VAL A 119 -1.35 29.16 15.77
C VAL A 119 0.18 29.10 15.82
N ARG A 120 0.81 28.67 14.72
CA ARG A 120 2.27 28.52 14.66
C ARG A 120 2.75 28.53 13.22
N VAL A 121 3.52 29.57 12.87
CA VAL A 121 4.09 29.73 11.53
C VAL A 121 5.37 28.90 11.41
N VAL A 122 5.36 27.94 10.51
CA VAL A 122 6.48 27.01 10.27
C VAL A 122 6.87 27.07 8.79
N ARG A 123 7.90 27.86 8.47
CA ARG A 123 8.41 28.02 7.09
C ARG A 123 9.38 26.89 6.74
N ILE A 124 8.90 25.89 5.99
CA ILE A 124 9.69 24.71 5.60
C ILE A 124 9.62 24.49 4.09
N GLY A 125 10.78 24.23 3.47
CA GLY A 125 10.86 23.81 2.07
C GLY A 125 10.30 22.40 1.86
N ARG A 126 9.71 22.15 0.69
CA ARG A 126 9.04 20.86 0.36
C ARG A 126 9.90 19.62 0.62
N GLU A 127 11.20 19.70 0.30
CA GLU A 127 12.12 18.58 0.50
C GLU A 127 12.40 18.31 1.98
N ARG A 128 12.62 19.36 2.79
CA ARG A 128 12.79 19.18 4.24
C ARG A 128 11.52 18.64 4.89
N LEU A 129 10.35 19.11 4.46
CA LEU A 129 9.07 18.56 4.90
C LEU A 129 8.94 17.06 4.57
N ARG A 130 9.32 16.67 3.35
CA ARG A 130 9.34 15.26 2.93
C ARG A 130 10.27 14.41 3.80
N GLN A 131 11.47 14.92 4.10
CA GLN A 131 12.42 14.24 4.98
C GLN A 131 11.87 14.07 6.39
N ILE A 132 11.29 15.12 6.99
CA ILE A 132 10.68 15.06 8.32
C ILE A 132 9.58 13.99 8.37
N LEU A 133 8.68 13.97 7.38
CA LEU A 133 7.62 12.96 7.33
C LEU A 133 8.18 11.54 7.20
N ARG A 134 9.22 11.35 6.38
CA ARG A 134 9.87 10.05 6.21
C ARG A 134 10.62 9.59 7.46
N GLU A 135 11.37 10.48 8.11
CA GLU A 135 12.07 10.23 9.39
C GLU A 135 11.08 9.82 10.49
N ARG A 136 9.84 10.32 10.44
CA ARG A 136 8.75 10.00 11.38
C ARG A 136 7.84 8.86 10.91
N GLY A 137 8.19 8.16 9.83
CA GLY A 137 7.43 7.01 9.33
C GLY A 137 6.08 7.34 8.68
N ILE A 138 5.81 8.60 8.37
CA ILE A 138 4.57 9.04 7.73
C ILE A 138 4.71 8.93 6.22
N THR A 139 3.81 8.15 5.61
CA THR A 139 3.75 7.96 4.16
C THR A 139 2.38 8.36 3.62
N PHE A 140 2.33 8.76 2.35
CA PHE A 140 1.07 9.08 1.70
C PHE A 140 0.34 7.79 1.32
N GLN A 141 -0.77 7.51 2.00
CA GLN A 141 -1.53 6.28 1.85
C GLN A 141 -2.95 6.56 1.34
N ARG A 142 -3.51 5.62 0.59
CA ARG A 142 -4.92 5.70 0.16
C ARG A 142 -5.83 5.42 1.36
N THR A 143 -6.78 6.31 1.61
CA THR A 143 -7.84 6.06 2.59
C THR A 143 -8.59 4.79 2.22
N ARG A 144 -8.65 3.84 3.15
CA ARG A 144 -9.48 2.65 3.03
C ARG A 144 -10.83 2.96 3.65
N THR A 145 -11.90 2.60 2.95
CA THR A 145 -13.24 2.55 3.53
C THR A 145 -13.31 1.29 4.38
N TRP A 146 -13.54 1.47 5.67
CA TRP A 146 -13.98 0.39 6.54
C TRP A 146 -15.50 0.39 6.54
N LYS A 147 -16.12 -0.77 6.37
CA LYS A 147 -17.55 -0.95 6.58
C LYS A 147 -17.71 -1.68 7.91
N GLU A 148 -18.56 -1.15 8.75
CA GLU A 148 -18.97 -1.79 10.00
C GLU A 148 -20.37 -2.36 9.78
N SER A 149 -20.58 -3.60 10.22
CA SER A 149 -21.89 -4.25 10.12
C SER A 149 -22.83 -3.61 11.11
N THR A 150 -24.08 -3.38 10.71
CA THR A 150 -25.15 -3.00 11.63
C THR A 150 -26.01 -4.20 12.03
N ASP A 151 -25.60 -5.42 11.67
CA ASP A 151 -26.35 -6.65 11.99
C ASP A 151 -26.20 -7.02 13.48
N PRO A 152 -27.30 -7.05 14.26
CA PRO A 152 -27.26 -7.41 15.68
C PRO A 152 -26.81 -8.86 15.91
N ASP A 153 -27.00 -9.76 14.93
CA ASP A 153 -26.65 -11.18 15.04
C ASP A 153 -25.31 -11.53 14.38
N LYS A 154 -24.51 -10.52 14.02
CA LYS A 154 -23.24 -10.71 13.29
C LYS A 154 -22.31 -11.71 13.97
N GLU A 155 -22.12 -11.59 15.28
CA GLU A 155 -21.22 -12.47 16.02
C GLU A 155 -21.70 -13.93 16.00
N ALA A 156 -22.99 -14.15 16.28
CA ALA A 156 -23.58 -15.48 16.22
C ALA A 156 -23.48 -16.12 14.82
N LYS A 157 -23.58 -15.31 13.76
CA LYS A 157 -23.42 -15.79 12.38
C LYS A 157 -21.94 -16.07 12.03
N LEU A 158 -20.98 -15.31 12.56
CA LEU A 158 -19.55 -15.64 12.45
C LEU A 158 -19.25 -16.97 13.12
N ASP A 159 -19.68 -17.12 14.36
CA ASP A 159 -19.45 -18.32 15.16
C ASP A 159 -20.05 -19.53 14.45
N ARG A 160 -21.24 -19.37 13.86
CA ARG A 160 -21.88 -20.45 13.12
C ARG A 160 -21.13 -20.82 11.83
N ILE A 161 -20.61 -19.85 11.10
CA ILE A 161 -19.77 -20.11 9.92
C ILE A 161 -18.47 -20.80 10.34
N GLU A 162 -17.79 -20.30 11.37
CA GLU A 162 -16.55 -20.87 11.88
C GLU A 162 -16.75 -22.32 12.35
N GLN A 163 -17.81 -22.58 13.12
CA GLN A 163 -18.19 -23.92 13.54
C GLN A 163 -18.35 -24.85 12.33
N VAL A 164 -19.19 -24.46 11.38
CA VAL A 164 -19.56 -25.31 10.24
C VAL A 164 -18.37 -25.54 9.29
N THR A 165 -17.55 -24.53 9.05
CA THR A 165 -16.32 -24.66 8.24
C THR A 165 -15.25 -25.52 8.90
N THR A 166 -15.23 -25.60 10.23
CA THR A 166 -14.28 -26.41 11.00
C THR A 166 -14.76 -27.86 11.15
N GLU A 167 -16.04 -28.07 11.48
CA GLU A 167 -16.62 -29.41 11.69
C GLU A 167 -16.92 -30.14 10.36
N HIS A 168 -17.24 -29.40 9.30
CA HIS A 168 -17.71 -29.95 8.03
C HIS A 168 -17.07 -29.31 6.79
N PRO A 169 -15.74 -29.17 6.70
CA PRO A 169 -15.08 -28.47 5.59
C PRO A 169 -15.46 -29.04 4.21
N ASP A 170 -15.55 -30.37 4.10
CA ASP A 170 -15.90 -31.09 2.86
C ASP A 170 -17.35 -30.88 2.42
N ARG A 171 -18.18 -30.22 3.23
CA ARG A 171 -19.59 -29.94 2.95
C ARG A 171 -19.92 -28.46 3.01
N CYS A 172 -18.90 -27.62 3.13
CA CYS A 172 -19.05 -26.17 3.11
C CYS A 172 -18.72 -25.61 1.74
N PHE A 173 -19.61 -24.75 1.24
CA PHE A 173 -19.45 -24.07 -0.03
C PHE A 173 -19.65 -22.58 0.15
N ALA A 174 -18.84 -21.76 -0.49
CA ALA A 174 -19.08 -20.32 -0.62
C ALA A 174 -19.65 -20.02 -2.01
N PHE A 175 -20.69 -19.18 -2.06
CA PHE A 175 -21.27 -18.73 -3.33
C PHE A 175 -21.32 -17.19 -3.36
N ASP A 176 -20.90 -16.63 -4.49
CA ASP A 176 -20.95 -15.19 -4.76
C ASP A 176 -21.34 -14.91 -6.22
N GLN A 177 -22.06 -13.80 -6.41
CA GLN A 177 -22.37 -13.22 -7.71
C GLN A 177 -21.49 -11.99 -7.96
N PHE A 178 -20.50 -12.16 -8.82
CA PHE A 178 -19.65 -11.07 -9.26
C PHE A 178 -20.17 -10.42 -10.55
N GLY A 179 -20.56 -9.14 -10.47
CA GLY A 179 -20.85 -8.36 -11.66
C GLY A 179 -21.35 -6.95 -11.38
N PRO A 180 -21.41 -6.09 -12.42
CA PRO A 180 -21.17 -6.38 -13.83
C PRO A 180 -19.67 -6.50 -14.20
N LEU A 181 -19.29 -7.65 -14.76
CA LEU A 181 -18.02 -7.86 -15.44
C LEU A 181 -18.04 -7.15 -16.79
N SER A 182 -17.17 -6.16 -16.93
CA SER A 182 -16.97 -5.42 -18.18
C SER A 182 -15.48 -5.42 -18.50
N ILE A 183 -15.10 -5.67 -19.75
CA ILE A 183 -13.73 -5.42 -20.19
C ILE A 183 -13.53 -3.90 -20.16
N ARG A 184 -12.58 -3.44 -19.34
CA ARG A 184 -12.24 -2.03 -19.22
C ARG A 184 -10.82 -1.82 -19.72
N PRO A 185 -10.59 -0.88 -20.65
CA PRO A 185 -9.25 -0.39 -20.90
C PRO A 185 -8.66 0.15 -19.60
N CYS A 186 -7.53 -0.43 -19.17
CA CYS A 186 -6.80 0.07 -18.01
C CYS A 186 -5.96 1.27 -18.43
N HIS A 187 -5.94 2.32 -17.61
CA HIS A 187 -5.03 3.43 -17.81
C HIS A 187 -3.60 2.95 -17.54
N GLY A 188 -2.68 3.31 -18.44
CA GLY A 188 -1.24 3.07 -18.28
C GLY A 188 -0.48 4.37 -18.09
N SER A 189 0.83 4.26 -17.86
CA SER A 189 1.77 5.38 -17.94
C SER A 189 2.59 5.25 -19.22
N VAL A 190 2.71 6.32 -19.99
CA VAL A 190 3.46 6.35 -21.25
C VAL A 190 4.18 7.69 -21.40
N TRP A 191 5.33 7.68 -22.05
CA TRP A 191 6.01 8.91 -22.47
C TRP A 191 5.19 9.58 -23.58
N ALA A 192 4.82 10.85 -23.38
CA ALA A 192 4.05 11.63 -24.34
C ALA A 192 4.53 13.08 -24.37
N PRO A 193 4.43 13.80 -25.51
CA PRO A 193 4.80 15.21 -25.58
C PRO A 193 4.05 16.06 -24.55
N ARG A 194 4.69 17.14 -24.09
CA ARG A 194 4.12 18.04 -23.08
C ARG A 194 2.73 18.55 -23.52
N SER A 195 1.77 18.48 -22.61
CA SER A 195 0.36 18.85 -22.83
C SER A 195 -0.41 18.01 -23.86
N LYS A 196 0.17 16.91 -24.40
CA LYS A 196 -0.47 15.99 -25.35
C LYS A 196 -0.51 14.56 -24.78
N PRO A 197 -1.30 14.30 -23.72
CA PRO A 197 -1.39 12.96 -23.14
C PRO A 197 -2.05 11.98 -24.13
N HIS A 198 -1.64 10.71 -24.10
CA HIS A 198 -2.39 9.64 -24.75
C HIS A 198 -3.78 9.55 -24.10
N ARG A 199 -4.82 9.51 -24.94
CA ARG A 199 -6.21 9.48 -24.48
C ARG A 199 -6.83 8.15 -24.86
N LEU A 200 -7.49 7.52 -23.88
CA LEU A 200 -8.39 6.40 -24.13
C LEU A 200 -9.79 6.96 -24.42
N PRO A 201 -10.53 6.42 -25.40
CA PRO A 201 -11.89 6.85 -25.66
C PRO A 201 -12.78 6.59 -24.43
N ALA A 202 -13.56 7.58 -24.04
CA ALA A 202 -14.53 7.43 -22.96
C ALA A 202 -15.68 6.51 -23.41
N THR A 203 -15.87 5.39 -22.70
CA THR A 203 -16.96 4.45 -22.99
C THR A 203 -18.24 4.91 -22.30
N TYR A 204 -19.01 5.79 -22.96
CA TYR A 204 -20.26 6.35 -22.42
C TYR A 204 -21.42 5.34 -22.39
N HIS A 205 -21.49 4.42 -23.37
CA HIS A 205 -22.52 3.38 -23.41
C HIS A 205 -21.89 1.98 -23.31
N ARG A 206 -22.24 1.25 -22.24
CA ARG A 206 -21.78 -0.12 -21.98
C ARG A 206 -22.85 -1.13 -22.42
N THR A 207 -23.20 -1.12 -23.70
CA THR A 207 -24.27 -1.98 -24.25
C THR A 207 -23.78 -3.37 -24.65
N HIS A 208 -22.47 -3.54 -24.84
CA HIS A 208 -21.88 -4.78 -25.33
C HIS A 208 -20.93 -5.38 -24.28
N GLY A 209 -21.14 -6.66 -23.94
CA GLY A 209 -20.14 -7.44 -23.19
C GLY A 209 -20.23 -7.42 -21.66
N ILE A 210 -21.25 -6.81 -21.05
CA ILE A 210 -21.49 -6.98 -19.60
C ILE A 210 -21.82 -8.45 -19.32
N ARG A 211 -21.16 -9.03 -18.32
CA ARG A 211 -21.40 -10.38 -17.83
C ARG A 211 -21.55 -10.40 -16.31
N TYR A 212 -22.12 -11.48 -15.79
CA TYR A 212 -22.23 -11.76 -14.37
C TYR A 212 -21.64 -13.15 -14.14
N PHE A 213 -20.58 -13.23 -13.35
CA PHE A 213 -19.98 -14.49 -12.96
C PHE A 213 -20.64 -14.98 -11.67
N HIS A 214 -21.07 -16.23 -11.67
CA HIS A 214 -21.59 -16.89 -10.47
C HIS A 214 -20.56 -17.94 -10.09
N GLY A 215 -19.88 -17.73 -8.97
CA GLY A 215 -18.83 -18.61 -8.47
C GLY A 215 -19.34 -19.46 -7.31
N CYS A 216 -18.92 -20.71 -7.28
CA CYS A 216 -19.08 -21.64 -6.17
C CYS A 216 -17.68 -22.14 -5.79
N TYR A 217 -17.35 -22.06 -4.52
CA TYR A 217 -16.08 -22.52 -3.97
C TYR A 217 -16.35 -23.61 -2.94
N SER A 218 -15.78 -24.81 -3.14
CA SER A 218 -15.76 -25.89 -2.15
C SER A 218 -14.60 -25.66 -1.19
N LEU A 219 -14.88 -25.56 0.11
CA LEU A 219 -13.86 -25.33 1.13
C LEU A 219 -12.97 -26.55 1.35
N GLY A 220 -13.55 -27.74 1.45
CA GLY A 220 -12.78 -28.98 1.66
C GLY A 220 -11.98 -29.42 0.44
N ASP A 221 -12.54 -29.25 -0.77
CA ASP A 221 -11.85 -29.65 -2.01
C ASP A 221 -10.88 -28.57 -2.54
N ASP A 222 -10.88 -27.37 -1.95
CA ASP A 222 -10.18 -26.17 -2.45
C ASP A 222 -10.45 -25.91 -3.94
N GLN A 223 -11.72 -26.04 -4.36
CA GLN A 223 -12.10 -26.00 -5.77
C GLN A 223 -13.09 -24.86 -6.04
N LEU A 224 -12.75 -23.98 -6.98
CA LEU A 224 -13.63 -22.93 -7.50
C LEU A 224 -14.17 -23.34 -8.88
N TRP A 225 -15.49 -23.28 -9.06
CA TRP A 225 -16.13 -23.35 -10.37
C TRP A 225 -17.18 -22.25 -10.51
N GLY A 226 -17.58 -21.96 -11.74
CA GLY A 226 -18.60 -20.94 -11.94
C GLY A 226 -18.99 -20.77 -13.39
N VAL A 227 -20.03 -19.96 -13.60
CA VAL A 227 -20.56 -19.70 -14.94
C VAL A 227 -20.79 -18.23 -15.19
N THR A 228 -20.33 -17.78 -16.36
CA THR A 228 -20.51 -16.43 -16.85
C THR A 228 -21.85 -16.29 -17.57
N ARG A 229 -22.70 -15.37 -17.11
CA ARG A 229 -24.07 -15.13 -17.63
C ARG A 229 -24.21 -13.73 -18.20
N ARG A 230 -25.17 -13.53 -19.10
CA ARG A 230 -25.42 -12.23 -19.77
C ARG A 230 -26.31 -11.28 -18.97
N ARG A 231 -27.12 -11.81 -18.05
CA ARG A 231 -28.01 -11.04 -17.17
C ARG A 231 -27.87 -11.48 -15.71
N LYS A 232 -28.30 -10.61 -14.80
CA LYS A 232 -28.58 -10.96 -13.41
C LYS A 232 -29.93 -11.68 -13.35
N GLY A 233 -30.05 -12.71 -12.51
CA GLY A 233 -31.30 -13.45 -12.36
C GLY A 233 -31.20 -14.55 -11.31
N GLY A 234 -32.27 -14.75 -10.53
CA GLY A 234 -32.33 -15.78 -9.48
C GLY A 234 -32.31 -17.21 -10.01
N ASP A 235 -32.66 -17.42 -11.29
CA ASP A 235 -32.50 -18.69 -11.99
C ASP A 235 -31.04 -19.14 -12.06
N HIS A 236 -30.10 -18.19 -12.03
CA HIS A 236 -28.66 -18.49 -12.03
C HIS A 236 -28.16 -18.93 -10.65
N SER A 237 -28.71 -18.38 -9.55
CA SER A 237 -28.43 -18.84 -8.19
C SER A 237 -28.95 -20.26 -7.97
N LEU A 238 -30.15 -20.57 -8.46
CA LEU A 238 -30.68 -21.94 -8.40
C LEU A 238 -29.79 -22.94 -9.17
N ALA A 239 -29.31 -22.57 -10.36
CA ALA A 239 -28.40 -23.42 -11.13
C ALA A 239 -27.08 -23.68 -10.38
N ALA A 240 -26.57 -22.68 -9.66
CA ALA A 240 -25.40 -22.81 -8.80
C ALA A 240 -25.66 -23.76 -7.62
N PHE A 241 -26.78 -23.62 -6.91
CA PHE A 241 -27.15 -24.53 -5.81
C PHE A 241 -27.37 -25.97 -6.28
N LYS A 242 -27.91 -26.16 -7.48
CA LYS A 242 -27.98 -27.49 -8.10
C LYS A 242 -26.59 -28.07 -8.38
N SER A 243 -25.64 -27.25 -8.82
CA SER A 243 -24.25 -27.70 -9.03
C SER A 243 -23.54 -28.06 -7.72
N ILE A 244 -23.78 -27.29 -6.64
CA ILE A 244 -23.28 -27.60 -5.30
C ILE A 244 -23.87 -28.93 -4.81
N ARG A 245 -25.19 -29.13 -4.96
CA ARG A 245 -25.83 -30.40 -4.60
C ARG A 245 -25.31 -31.57 -5.43
N ALA A 246 -25.01 -31.37 -6.72
CA ALA A 246 -24.43 -32.42 -7.56
C ALA A 246 -23.01 -32.81 -7.12
N ALA A 247 -22.26 -31.90 -6.48
CA ALA A 247 -20.95 -32.21 -5.91
C ALA A 247 -21.01 -33.09 -4.65
N ARG A 248 -22.17 -33.14 -3.98
CA ARG A 248 -22.46 -34.00 -2.81
C ARG A 248 -23.84 -34.67 -2.97
N PRO A 249 -23.93 -35.75 -3.77
CA PRO A 249 -25.20 -36.42 -4.10
C PRO A 249 -25.70 -37.40 -3.02
N ASP A 250 -25.08 -37.40 -1.84
CA ASP A 250 -25.33 -38.32 -0.73
C ASP A 250 -26.62 -38.03 0.07
N GLY A 251 -27.35 -36.96 -0.26
CA GLY A 251 -28.60 -36.56 0.40
C GLY A 251 -28.40 -35.93 1.78
N GLU A 252 -27.15 -35.68 2.15
CA GLU A 252 -26.80 -35.14 3.44
C GLU A 252 -26.77 -33.60 3.46
N PRO A 253 -26.77 -32.96 4.64
CA PRO A 253 -26.74 -31.50 4.72
C PRO A 253 -25.50 -30.92 4.05
N VAL A 254 -25.73 -29.91 3.20
CA VAL A 254 -24.69 -29.09 2.60
C VAL A 254 -24.88 -27.66 3.08
N TYR A 255 -23.77 -27.03 3.46
CA TYR A 255 -23.76 -25.68 4.00
C TYR A 255 -23.29 -24.70 2.94
N VAL A 256 -24.11 -23.70 2.64
CA VAL A 256 -23.77 -22.67 1.67
C VAL A 256 -23.66 -21.32 2.36
N ILE A 257 -22.46 -20.75 2.30
CA ILE A 257 -22.11 -19.40 2.76
C ILE A 257 -22.33 -18.44 1.61
N LEU A 258 -23.11 -17.39 1.83
CA LEU A 258 -23.45 -16.39 0.83
C LEU A 258 -22.91 -15.02 1.26
N ASP A 259 -22.17 -14.35 0.38
CA ASP A 259 -21.85 -12.93 0.52
C ASP A 259 -22.83 -12.17 -0.40
N ASN A 260 -23.76 -11.37 0.16
CA ASN A 260 -24.73 -10.53 -0.56
C ASN A 260 -25.84 -11.21 -1.40
N LEU A 261 -26.75 -11.94 -0.74
CA LEU A 261 -28.15 -11.97 -1.22
C LEU A 261 -29.02 -11.15 -0.27
N LEU A 262 -29.33 -9.90 -0.67
CA LEU A 262 -30.56 -9.23 -0.25
C LEU A 262 -31.74 -10.12 -0.68
N GLY A 263 -32.12 -11.05 0.18
CA GLY A 263 -33.48 -11.56 0.27
C GLY A 263 -34.06 -10.90 1.51
N GLU A 264 -35.05 -10.03 1.34
CA GLU A 264 -35.92 -9.60 2.43
C GLU A 264 -36.35 -10.85 3.21
N GLN A 265 -35.84 -11.01 4.43
CA GLN A 265 -36.39 -11.97 5.37
C GLN A 265 -37.68 -11.33 5.89
N ASP A 266 -38.78 -11.61 5.20
CA ASP A 266 -40.09 -11.21 5.70
C ASP A 266 -40.38 -12.06 6.95
N THR A 267 -40.39 -11.38 8.09
CA THR A 267 -40.61 -11.97 9.40
C THR A 267 -42.12 -11.90 9.65
N GLN A 268 -42.88 -12.92 9.24
CA GLN A 268 -44.10 -13.42 9.91
C GLN A 268 -44.87 -14.46 9.05
N ASN A 269 -45.20 -15.59 9.67
CA ASN A 269 -46.17 -16.63 9.23
C ASN A 269 -47.59 -16.22 9.71
N PRO A 270 -48.76 -16.83 9.38
CA PRO A 270 -49.11 -17.93 8.45
C PRO A 270 -50.42 -17.69 7.62
N PHE A 271 -50.78 -18.64 6.73
CA PHE A 271 -52.08 -18.80 6.01
C PHE A 271 -52.52 -17.78 4.91
N LEU A 272 -52.67 -18.34 3.70
CA LEU A 272 -53.51 -17.94 2.55
C LEU A 272 -53.36 -16.56 1.87
N GLY A 273 -52.89 -16.60 0.62
CA GLY A 273 -53.65 -16.02 -0.50
C GLY A 273 -52.99 -14.92 -1.34
N GLY A 274 -52.53 -15.29 -2.54
CA GLY A 274 -52.65 -14.42 -3.73
C GLY A 274 -51.42 -13.62 -4.16
N GLY A 275 -50.55 -14.24 -4.98
CA GLY A 275 -49.57 -13.50 -5.80
C GLY A 275 -48.43 -14.38 -6.31
N LYS A 276 -48.52 -14.88 -7.55
CA LYS A 276 -47.49 -15.73 -8.17
C LYS A 276 -46.18 -14.97 -8.41
N GLN A 277 -45.25 -15.04 -7.47
CA GLN A 277 -43.81 -15.00 -7.74
C GLN A 277 -43.25 -16.43 -7.64
N ARG A 278 -42.51 -16.86 -8.67
CA ARG A 278 -41.90 -18.19 -8.74
C ARG A 278 -40.86 -18.32 -7.62
N ARG A 279 -41.27 -18.90 -6.48
CA ARG A 279 -40.39 -19.37 -5.40
C ARG A 279 -39.28 -20.23 -5.97
N THR A 280 -38.03 -19.84 -5.72
CA THR A 280 -36.91 -20.79 -5.73
C THR A 280 -37.13 -21.72 -4.54
N VAL A 281 -37.70 -22.90 -4.80
CA VAL A 281 -37.87 -23.92 -3.76
C VAL A 281 -36.48 -24.51 -3.50
N PHE A 282 -35.91 -24.17 -2.34
CA PHE A 282 -34.72 -24.85 -1.82
C PHE A 282 -35.10 -26.28 -1.43
N HIS A 283 -34.20 -27.23 -1.62
CA HIS A 283 -34.39 -28.59 -1.10
C HIS A 283 -34.35 -28.56 0.44
N ALA A 284 -35.14 -29.43 1.09
CA ALA A 284 -35.35 -29.44 2.55
C ALA A 284 -34.06 -29.66 3.38
N ASP A 285 -32.99 -30.11 2.74
CA ASP A 285 -31.69 -30.45 3.30
C ASP A 285 -30.59 -29.40 2.99
N GLN A 286 -30.91 -28.33 2.27
CA GLN A 286 -29.98 -27.21 2.02
C GLN A 286 -30.11 -26.18 3.13
N ARG A 287 -29.04 -26.00 3.93
CA ARG A 287 -28.99 -24.99 4.98
C ARG A 287 -28.22 -23.76 4.49
N VAL A 288 -28.96 -22.67 4.33
CA VAL A 288 -28.38 -21.36 4.02
C VAL A 288 -27.93 -20.71 5.32
N LEU A 289 -26.65 -20.34 5.40
CA LEU A 289 -26.13 -19.55 6.50
C LEU A 289 -26.07 -18.08 6.05
N GLY A 290 -26.81 -17.22 6.77
CA GLY A 290 -26.83 -15.77 6.55
C GLY A 290 -25.58 -15.08 7.12
N GLU A 291 -25.34 -13.86 6.65
CA GLU A 291 -24.10 -13.08 6.79
C GLU A 291 -23.58 -12.90 8.21
N PRO A 292 -22.26 -12.86 8.33
CA PRO A 292 -21.63 -11.84 9.11
C PRO A 292 -20.70 -11.02 8.24
N ASP A 293 -20.89 -9.71 8.22
CA ASP A 293 -20.08 -8.83 7.38
C ASP A 293 -18.56 -9.02 7.60
N ARG A 294 -17.95 -9.55 6.54
CA ARG A 294 -16.55 -9.43 6.07
C ARG A 294 -15.49 -9.21 7.14
N GLY A 295 -14.94 -10.33 7.63
CA GLY A 295 -13.53 -10.45 8.02
C GLY A 295 -12.63 -10.78 6.82
N PRO A 296 -11.32 -10.50 6.86
CA PRO A 296 -10.42 -10.79 5.76
C PRO A 296 -10.28 -12.31 5.59
N VAL A 297 -10.87 -12.88 4.54
CA VAL A 297 -10.51 -14.23 4.11
C VAL A 297 -9.04 -14.18 3.68
N ARG A 298 -8.21 -14.95 4.38
CA ARG A 298 -6.76 -15.06 4.14
C ARG A 298 -6.51 -15.37 2.68
N THR A 299 -5.45 -14.75 2.14
CA THR A 299 -4.93 -14.99 0.80
C THR A 299 -4.61 -16.48 0.62
N VAL A 300 -5.48 -17.24 -0.05
CA VAL A 300 -5.13 -18.57 -0.55
C VAL A 300 -4.40 -18.36 -1.87
N ALA A 301 -3.08 -18.28 -1.78
CA ALA A 301 -2.21 -18.49 -2.92
C ALA A 301 -2.23 -19.98 -3.28
N HIS A 302 -2.41 -20.24 -4.58
CA HIS A 302 -2.37 -21.53 -5.31
C HIS A 302 -3.70 -21.98 -5.93
N LEU A 303 -4.29 -21.15 -6.79
CA LEU A 303 -5.09 -21.66 -7.92
C LEU A 303 -4.15 -22.49 -8.81
N ARG A 304 -4.30 -23.82 -8.77
CA ARG A 304 -3.69 -24.72 -9.75
C ARG A 304 -4.36 -24.48 -11.09
N ASP A 305 -3.60 -23.94 -12.04
CA ASP A 305 -4.04 -23.75 -13.42
C ASP A 305 -4.10 -25.13 -14.10
N GLY A 306 -5.27 -25.51 -14.61
CA GLY A 306 -5.44 -26.76 -15.35
C GLY A 306 -6.84 -27.35 -15.31
N ARG A 307 -7.49 -27.31 -16.48
CA ARG A 307 -8.76 -27.97 -16.87
C ARG A 307 -10.05 -27.17 -16.69
N PHE A 308 -10.11 -25.99 -17.32
CA PHE A 308 -11.34 -25.60 -18.01
C PHE A 308 -11.32 -26.21 -19.41
N GLU A 309 -11.91 -27.39 -19.60
CA GLU A 309 -12.30 -27.80 -20.95
C GLU A 309 -13.63 -27.10 -21.31
N PRO A 310 -13.67 -26.27 -22.36
CA PRO A 310 -14.94 -25.76 -22.85
C PRO A 310 -15.79 -26.93 -23.40
N PRO A 311 -17.11 -26.96 -23.17
CA PRO A 311 -17.95 -28.00 -23.75
C PRO A 311 -17.91 -27.90 -25.28
N GLN A 312 -17.74 -29.06 -25.95
CA GLN A 312 -17.74 -29.15 -27.41
C GLN A 312 -19.03 -28.58 -28.01
N PRO A 313 -18.96 -27.81 -29.11
CA PRO A 313 -20.15 -27.29 -29.77
C PRO A 313 -20.85 -28.41 -30.56
N HIS A 314 -22.14 -28.62 -30.28
CA HIS A 314 -23.02 -29.42 -31.14
C HIS A 314 -23.27 -28.71 -32.47
N ARG A 315 -22.92 -29.42 -33.56
CA ARG A 315 -23.29 -29.36 -35.00
C ARG A 315 -23.83 -28.05 -35.63
N SER A 316 -23.05 -27.61 -36.63
CA SER A 316 -23.37 -27.06 -37.97
C SER A 316 -24.71 -26.35 -38.24
N GLY A 317 -24.62 -25.02 -38.40
CA GLY A 317 -25.57 -24.12 -39.08
C GLY A 317 -24.78 -22.97 -39.76
N PRO A 318 -25.38 -22.19 -40.69
CA PRO A 318 -24.87 -21.95 -42.04
C PRO A 318 -23.66 -21.02 -42.16
N ALA A 319 -23.01 -21.08 -43.33
CA ALA A 319 -21.75 -20.45 -43.74
C ALA A 319 -21.59 -18.97 -43.33
N PRO A 320 -20.35 -18.51 -43.08
CA PRO A 320 -20.09 -17.16 -42.57
C PRO A 320 -20.46 -16.09 -43.59
N ALA A 321 -21.25 -15.10 -43.15
CA ALA A 321 -21.46 -13.86 -43.87
C ALA A 321 -20.12 -13.12 -44.04
N GLY A 322 -19.82 -12.72 -45.27
CA GLY A 322 -18.57 -12.05 -45.64
C GLY A 322 -18.32 -10.75 -44.86
N LEU A 323 -17.04 -10.42 -44.71
CA LEU A 323 -16.55 -9.20 -44.07
C LEU A 323 -17.16 -7.94 -44.76
N PRO A 324 -17.64 -6.94 -44.00
CA PRO A 324 -18.09 -5.67 -44.58
C PRO A 324 -16.94 -4.92 -45.28
N ALA A 325 -17.23 -4.33 -46.44
CA ALA A 325 -16.32 -3.63 -47.35
C ALA A 325 -15.76 -2.28 -46.84
N LEU A 326 -15.45 -2.17 -45.54
CA LEU A 326 -14.85 -0.97 -44.92
C LEU A 326 -13.43 -1.22 -44.37
N ALA A 327 -12.88 -2.43 -44.55
CA ALA A 327 -11.53 -2.80 -44.13
C ALA A 327 -10.48 -2.81 -45.26
N GLN A 328 -10.74 -2.13 -46.38
CA GLN A 328 -9.78 -1.97 -47.49
C GLN A 328 -9.59 -0.49 -47.83
N ARG A 329 -8.81 0.22 -47.02
CA ARG A 329 -8.06 1.39 -47.52
C ARG A 329 -6.61 1.29 -47.08
N GLN A 330 -5.75 1.19 -48.10
CA GLN A 330 -4.30 1.17 -48.00
C GLN A 330 -3.80 2.49 -47.38
N ARG A 331 -2.79 2.39 -46.50
CA ARG A 331 -1.99 3.55 -46.08
C ARG A 331 -1.15 4.04 -47.27
N PRO A 332 -1.08 5.35 -47.57
CA PRO A 332 -0.03 5.85 -48.45
C PRO A 332 1.31 5.85 -47.71
N PRO A 333 2.44 5.56 -48.39
CA PRO A 333 3.77 5.47 -47.78
C PRO A 333 4.53 6.81 -47.81
N PRO A 334 5.75 6.81 -47.26
CA PRO A 334 6.12 7.36 -45.95
C PRO A 334 6.07 8.90 -45.83
#